data_AF-M1WWL3-F1
#
_entry.id   AF-M1WWL3-F1
#
_cell.length_a   1.000
_cell.length_b   1.000
_cell.length_c   1.000
_cell.angle_alpha   90.00
_cell.angle_beta   90.00
_cell.angle_gamma   90.00
#
_symmetry.space_group_name_H-M   'P 1'
#
loop_
_entity.id
_entity.type
_entity.pdbx_description
1 polymer ?
#
loop_
_entity_poly.entity_id
_entity_poly.type
_entity_poly.pdbx_seq_one_letter_code
_entity_poly.pdbx_strand_id
1 'polypeptide(L)'
;MHPFRLLASAVTLIGICLLVLALTDWQTGLLAEKFFPEATHAREHHLYGLLLALPVPLHIIFIGLIVQKRWLSPTMARFALVGIITSGLWLGAALIIKIVT
;
A
#
# COMPACT_ATOMS: atom_id res chain seq x y z
N MET A 1 -23.07 -17.31 -5.59
CA MET A 1 -21.98 -16.39 -5.16
C MET A 1 -21.76 -15.36 -6.27
N HIS A 2 -21.78 -14.05 -5.98
CA HIS A 2 -21.52 -13.04 -7.02
C HIS A 2 -20.02 -13.03 -7.37
N PRO A 3 -19.62 -13.26 -8.64
CA PRO A 3 -18.20 -13.32 -9.05
C PRO A 3 -17.44 -12.03 -8.70
N PHE A 4 -18.12 -10.88 -8.75
CA PHE A 4 -17.60 -9.59 -8.34
C PHE A 4 -17.11 -9.53 -6.89
N ARG A 5 -17.79 -10.22 -5.97
CA ARG A 5 -17.37 -10.23 -4.56
C ARG A 5 -16.09 -11.03 -4.38
N LEU A 6 -15.98 -12.16 -5.09
CA LEU A 6 -14.81 -13.03 -5.05
C LEU A 6 -13.58 -12.33 -5.64
N LEU A 7 -13.75 -11.63 -6.77
CA LEU A 7 -12.71 -10.80 -7.37
C LEU A 7 -12.25 -9.67 -6.42
N ALA A 8 -13.20 -8.94 -5.81
CA ALA A 8 -12.87 -7.87 -4.87
C ALA A 8 -12.12 -8.40 -3.64
N SER A 9 -12.55 -9.53 -3.08
CA SER A 9 -11.84 -10.20 -1.98
C SER A 9 -10.44 -10.67 -2.39
N ALA A 10 -10.27 -11.18 -3.61
CA ALA A 10 -8.96 -11.56 -4.13
C ALA A 10 -8.02 -10.35 -4.28
N VAL A 11 -8.52 -9.22 -4.78
CA VAL A 11 -7.76 -7.96 -4.86
C VAL A 11 -7.34 -7.48 -3.48
N THR A 12 -8.26 -7.47 -2.50
CA THR A 12 -7.92 -7.12 -1.11
C THR A 12 -6.87 -8.07 -0.54
N LEU A 13 -6.99 -9.38 -0.78
CA LEU A 13 -6.03 -10.37 -0.31
C LEU A 13 -4.64 -10.15 -0.93
N ILE A 14 -4.56 -9.86 -2.22
CA ILE A 14 -3.30 -9.49 -2.89
C ILE A 14 -2.68 -8.27 -2.21
N GLY A 15 -3.47 -7.23 -1.93
CA GLY A 15 -2.99 -6.04 -1.23
C GLY A 15 -2.46 -6.33 0.17
N ILE A 16 -3.11 -7.23 0.92
CA ILE A 16 -2.63 -7.70 2.24
C ILE A 16 -1.32 -8.47 2.09
N CYS A 17 -1.22 -9.39 1.12
CA CYS A 17 0.02 -10.12 0.86
C CYS A 17 1.18 -9.16 0.53
N LEU A 18 0.93 -8.15 -0.31
CA LEU A 18 1.93 -7.12 -0.63
C LEU A 18 2.32 -6.29 0.60
N LEU A 19 1.37 -6.01 1.50
CA LEU A 19 1.67 -5.32 2.75
C LEU A 19 2.58 -6.15 3.65
N VAL A 20 2.31 -7.45 3.80
CA VAL A 20 3.14 -8.37 4.58
C VAL A 20 4.54 -8.50 3.98
N LEU A 21 4.64 -8.58 2.65
CA LEU A 21 5.92 -8.58 1.96
C LEU A 21 6.70 -7.29 2.23
N ALA A 22 6.06 -6.12 2.10
CA ALA A 22 6.71 -4.84 2.38
C ALA A 22 7.20 -4.74 3.84
N LEU A 23 6.44 -5.28 4.81
CA LEU A 23 6.87 -5.32 6.21
C LEU A 23 8.05 -6.27 6.43
N THR A 24 8.07 -7.42 5.75
CA THR A 24 9.19 -8.37 5.80
C THR A 24 10.45 -7.76 5.17
N ASP A 25 10.31 -7.13 4.01
CA ASP A 25 11.40 -6.43 3.31
C ASP A 25 11.94 -5.25 4.14
N TRP A 26 11.08 -4.59 4.91
CA TRP A 26 11.50 -3.54 5.84
C TRP A 26 12.30 -4.08 7.01
N GLN A 27 11.85 -5.18 7.63
CA GLN A 27 12.54 -5.82 8.75
C GLN A 27 13.92 -6.34 8.37
N THR A 28 14.08 -6.79 7.13
CA THR A 28 15.37 -7.28 6.59
C THR A 28 16.27 -6.16 6.08
N GLY A 29 15.79 -4.91 5.99
CA GLY A 29 16.54 -3.77 5.46
C GLY A 29 16.56 -3.68 3.93
N LEU A 30 16.00 -4.67 3.22
CA LEU A 30 15.94 -4.71 1.75
C LEU A 30 15.27 -3.48 1.14
N LEU A 31 14.28 -2.88 1.81
CA LEU A 31 13.67 -1.65 1.31
C LEU A 31 14.65 -0.46 1.32
N ALA A 32 15.49 -0.34 2.34
CA ALA A 32 16.47 0.74 2.41
C ALA A 32 17.51 0.60 1.30
N GLU A 33 18.02 -0.62 1.08
CA GLU A 33 18.95 -0.92 -0.02
C GLU A 33 18.31 -0.65 -1.40
N LYS A 34 17.05 -1.02 -1.57
CA LYS A 34 16.33 -0.87 -2.85
C LYS A 34 16.03 0.57 -3.22
N PHE A 35 15.68 1.40 -2.24
CA PHE A 35 15.32 2.80 -2.48
C PHE A 35 16.50 3.77 -2.32
N PHE A 36 17.51 3.41 -1.52
CA PHE A 36 18.66 4.26 -1.21
C PHE A 36 19.96 3.44 -1.21
N PRO A 37 20.38 2.88 -2.35
CA PRO A 37 21.54 1.98 -2.43
C PRO A 37 22.87 2.66 -2.05
N GLU A 38 22.97 3.98 -2.26
CA GLU A 38 24.19 4.75 -1.99
C GLU A 38 24.19 5.44 -0.62
N ALA A 39 23.09 5.37 0.13
CA ALA A 39 22.99 6.04 1.43
C ALA A 39 23.58 5.18 2.55
N THR A 40 24.30 5.82 3.48
CA THR A 40 24.64 5.21 4.78
C THR A 40 23.37 4.65 5.41
N HIS A 41 23.39 3.40 5.88
CA HIS A 41 22.23 2.66 6.41
C HIS A 41 21.73 3.24 7.75
N ALA A 42 21.39 4.52 7.76
CA ALA A 42 20.79 5.21 8.87
C ALA A 42 19.34 4.75 9.02
N ARG A 43 18.86 4.72 10.28
CA ARG A 43 17.48 4.34 10.62
C ARG A 43 16.42 5.13 9.85
N GLU A 44 16.75 6.35 9.43
CA GLU A 44 15.88 7.23 8.65
C GLU A 44 15.58 6.64 7.26
N HIS A 45 16.58 6.09 6.56
CA HIS A 45 16.39 5.48 5.25
C HIS A 45 15.57 4.19 5.32
N HIS A 46 15.62 3.44 6.43
CA HIS A 46 14.71 2.33 6.68
C HIS A 46 13.26 2.81 6.79
N LEU A 47 13.00 3.89 7.53
CA LEU A 47 11.66 4.45 7.67
C LEU A 47 11.15 5.02 6.34
N TYR A 48 11.98 5.76 5.61
CA TYR A 48 11.60 6.30 4.30
C TYR A 48 11.35 5.20 3.27
N GLY A 49 12.18 4.15 3.24
CA GLY A 49 11.95 2.99 2.37
C GLY A 49 10.60 2.32 2.64
N LEU A 50 10.21 2.18 3.91
CA LEU A 50 8.88 1.68 4.27
C LEU A 50 7.76 2.64 3.82
N LEU A 51 7.91 3.94 4.09
CA LEU A 51 6.91 4.95 3.72
C LEU A 51 6.70 5.06 2.20
N LEU A 52 7.73 4.77 1.40
CA LEU A 52 7.62 4.71 -0.06
C LEU A 52 7.02 3.39 -0.57
N ALA A 53 7.16 2.29 0.19
CA ALA A 53 6.64 0.98 -0.17
C ALA A 53 5.16 0.78 0.23
N LEU A 54 4.70 1.41 1.31
CA LEU A 54 3.33 1.29 1.85
C LEU A 54 2.18 1.78 0.95
N PRO A 55 2.32 2.82 0.11
CA PRO A 55 1.18 3.38 -0.63
C PRO A 55 0.56 2.38 -1.60
N VAL A 56 1.37 1.58 -2.29
CA VAL A 56 0.91 0.58 -3.27
C VAL A 56 0.00 -0.50 -2.62
N PRO A 57 0.45 -1.25 -1.59
CA PRO A 57 -0.39 -2.28 -0.97
C PRO A 57 -1.64 -1.67 -0.32
N LEU A 58 -1.52 -0.53 0.35
CA LEU A 58 -2.67 0.15 0.94
C LEU A 58 -3.68 0.56 -0.13
N HIS A 59 -3.23 1.12 -1.25
CA HIS A 59 -4.11 1.53 -2.35
C HIS A 59 -4.85 0.33 -2.96
N ILE A 60 -4.17 -0.81 -3.15
CA ILE A 60 -4.77 -2.05 -3.65
C ILE A 60 -5.83 -2.59 -2.68
N ILE A 61 -5.55 -2.59 -1.37
CA ILE A 61 -6.52 -2.98 -0.33
C ILE A 61 -7.78 -2.11 -0.45
N PHE A 62 -7.61 -0.79 -0.54
CA PHE A 62 -8.73 0.15 -0.61
C PHE A 62 -9.52 0.05 -1.92
N ILE A 63 -8.87 -0.23 -3.06
CA ILE A 63 -9.56 -0.54 -4.32
C ILE A 63 -10.46 -1.76 -4.13
N GLY A 64 -9.93 -2.85 -3.56
CA GLY A 64 -10.72 -4.05 -3.29
C GLY A 64 -11.90 -3.78 -2.34
N LEU A 65 -11.72 -2.95 -1.32
CA LEU A 65 -12.79 -2.51 -0.41
C LEU A 65 -13.85 -1.64 -1.12
N ILE A 66 -13.45 -0.71 -1.99
CA ILE A 66 -14.36 0.15 -2.75
C ILE A 66 -15.20 -0.66 -3.74
N VAL A 67 -14.60 -1.62 -4.46
CA VAL A 67 -15.33 -2.49 -5.39
C VAL A 67 -16.41 -3.30 -4.66
N GLN A 68 -16.18 -3.65 -3.39
CA GLN A 68 -17.15 -4.34 -2.55
C GLN A 68 -17.98 -3.43 -1.61
N LYS A 69 -17.97 -2.11 -1.82
CA LYS A 69 -18.65 -1.12 -0.96
C LYS A 69 -20.10 -1.45 -0.65
N ARG A 70 -20.85 -2.04 -1.60
CA ARG A 70 -22.26 -2.43 -1.43
C ARG A 70 -22.50 -3.53 -0.39
N TRP A 71 -21.46 -4.26 0.00
CA TRP A 71 -21.51 -5.31 1.02
C TRP A 71 -20.77 -4.93 2.31
N LEU A 72 -20.17 -3.73 2.36
CA LEU A 72 -19.51 -3.21 3.55
C LEU A 72 -20.51 -2.50 4.46
N SER A 73 -20.21 -2.46 5.75
CA SER A 73 -20.91 -1.57 6.67
C SER A 73 -20.71 -0.11 6.24
N PRO A 74 -21.66 0.81 6.53
CA PRO A 74 -21.53 2.22 6.17
C PRO A 74 -20.24 2.87 6.67
N THR A 75 -19.77 2.47 7.87
CA THR A 75 -18.51 2.94 8.45
C THR A 75 -17.30 2.48 7.63
N MET A 76 -17.26 1.20 7.24
CA MET A 76 -16.18 0.67 6.39
C MET A 76 -16.20 1.24 4.99
N ALA A 77 -17.38 1.50 4.42
CA ALA A 77 -17.52 2.17 3.14
C ALA A 77 -16.93 3.60 3.15
N ARG A 78 -17.13 4.35 4.23
CA ARG A 78 -16.52 5.69 4.42
C ARG A 78 -15.01 5.59 4.62
N PHE A 79 -14.57 4.63 5.44
CA PHE A 79 -13.15 4.39 5.66
C PHE A 79 -12.42 4.02 4.36
N ALA A 80 -13.01 3.15 3.53
CA ALA A 80 -12.47 2.79 2.23
C ALA A 80 -12.36 3.98 1.27
N LEU A 81 -13.33 4.92 1.33
CA LEU A 81 -13.31 6.14 0.52
C LEU A 81 -12.19 7.09 0.95
N VAL A 82 -12.04 7.33 2.26
CA VAL A 82 -10.95 8.16 2.77
C VAL A 82 -9.61 7.50 2.48
N GLY A 83 -9.53 6.19 2.68
CA GLY A 83 -8.35 5.37 2.43
C GLY A 83 -7.90 5.39 0.97
N ILE A 84 -8.81 5.24 0.00
CA ILE A 84 -8.43 5.26 -1.43
C ILE A 84 -7.91 6.65 -1.86
N ILE A 85 -8.51 7.73 -1.36
CA ILE A 85 -8.07 9.10 -1.68
C ILE A 85 -6.69 9.37 -1.07
N THR A 86 -6.54 9.10 0.23
CA THR A 86 -5.28 9.34 0.95
C THR A 86 -4.14 8.48 0.42
N SER A 87 -4.37 7.18 0.21
CA SER A 87 -3.38 6.28 -0.40
C SER A 87 -3.07 6.63 -1.85
N GLY A 88 -4.03 7.15 -2.63
CA GLY A 88 -3.80 7.59 -4.00
C GLY A 88 -2.91 8.83 -4.08
N LEU A 89 -3.17 9.83 -3.23
CA LEU A 89 -2.32 11.02 -3.10
C LEU A 89 -0.91 10.65 -2.63
N TRP A 90 -0.81 9.77 -1.63
CA TRP A 90 0.47 9.29 -1.12
C TRP A 90 1.24 8.48 -2.17
N LEU A 91 0.55 7.61 -2.93
CA LEU A 91 1.16 6.89 -4.04
C LEU A 91 1.70 7.86 -5.09
N GLY A 92 0.95 8.90 -5.45
CA GLY A 92 1.42 9.96 -6.34
C GLY A 92 2.69 10.62 -5.83
N ALA A 93 2.72 11.01 -4.56
CA ALA A 93 3.92 11.61 -3.94
C ALA A 93 5.11 10.64 -3.92
N ALA A 94 4.91 9.37 -3.57
CA ALA A 94 5.96 8.37 -3.54
C ALA A 94 6.54 8.09 -4.93
N LEU A 95 5.71 8.08 -5.97
CA LEU A 95 6.16 7.94 -7.36
C LEU A 95 6.98 9.15 -7.81
N ILE A 96 6.56 10.37 -7.45
CA ILE A 96 7.32 11.60 -7.75
C ILE A 96 8.69 11.53 -7.10
N ILE A 97 8.77 11.20 -5.80
CA ILE A 97 10.03 11.07 -5.09
C ILE A 97 10.94 10.07 -5.79
N LYS A 98 10.43 8.87 -6.11
CA LYS A 98 11.20 7.83 -6.80
C LYS A 98 11.72 8.25 -8.19
N ILE A 99 11.07 9.18 -8.87
CA ILE A 99 11.54 9.69 -10.17
C ILE A 99 12.65 10.74 -9.98
N VAL A 100 12.61 11.48 -8.87
CA VAL A 100 13.52 12.59 -8.57
C VAL A 100 14.79 12.12 -7.86
N THR A 101 14.72 11.01 -7.10
CA THR A 101 15.84 10.35 -6.41
C THR A 101 16.39 9.20 -7.23
#